data_AF-U1PRI1-F1
#
_entry.id   AF-U1PRI1-F1
#
_cell.length_a   1.000
_cell.length_b   1.000
_cell.length_c   1.000
_cell.angle_alpha   90.00
_cell.angle_beta   90.00
_cell.angle_gamma   90.00
#
_symmetry.space_group_name_H-M   'P 1'
#
loop_
_entity.id
_entity.type
_entity.pdbx_description
1 polymer ?
#
loop_
_entity_poly.entity_id
_entity_poly.type
_entity_poly.pdbx_seq_one_letter_code
_entity_poly.pdbx_strand_id
1 'polypeptide(L)'
;MDGSGAKAAFETLASETRLAILGVLYDAHRDHDGPGQPGLPYTELRERAGVTDSGKFNYHLSELTDEFVGKRDGVYILRQTGRTAIQIVLRSFDADDPGFGPTRVDSDCPRCGDGVTVEYGRGHLTTRCVSCTGLVAGTGIPERTVSQLPFPPAGAGARTPTTLLRLAHRRLERQCRSMTSGVCPRCGGETTARLLACGDHERRGCVRRVGRHCRQSPNSAVGSVATSGWRRRRSLERTHERCGRP
;
A
#
# COMPACT_ATOMS: atom_id res chain seq x y z
N MET A 1 -7.90 -11.05 -17.14
CA MET A 1 -7.65 -12.17 -16.22
C MET A 1 -9.02 -12.69 -15.82
N ASP A 2 -9.31 -13.96 -16.11
CA ASP A 2 -10.60 -14.62 -15.94
C ASP A 2 -10.94 -14.96 -14.47
N GLY A 3 -10.09 -14.58 -13.50
CA GLY A 3 -10.38 -14.68 -12.07
C GLY A 3 -10.43 -16.10 -11.49
N SER A 4 -10.33 -17.12 -12.34
CA SER A 4 -10.36 -18.55 -11.98
C SER A 4 -9.23 -18.91 -11.01
N GLY A 5 -8.01 -18.47 -11.28
CA GLY A 5 -6.86 -18.67 -10.38
C GLY A 5 -6.99 -17.94 -9.04
N ALA A 6 -7.59 -16.74 -9.02
CA ALA A 6 -7.84 -16.03 -7.77
C ALA A 6 -8.86 -16.76 -6.90
N LYS A 7 -9.96 -17.25 -7.50
CA LYS A 7 -10.98 -18.03 -6.80
C LYS A 7 -10.37 -19.29 -6.18
N ALA A 8 -9.64 -20.09 -6.97
CA ALA A 8 -9.00 -21.30 -6.48
C ALA A 8 -8.04 -21.02 -5.32
N ALA A 9 -7.20 -19.98 -5.44
CA ALA A 9 -6.30 -19.58 -4.36
C ALA A 9 -7.06 -19.21 -3.07
N PHE A 10 -8.17 -18.47 -3.15
CA PHE A 10 -8.98 -18.14 -1.97
C PHE A 10 -9.67 -19.37 -1.37
N GLU A 11 -10.19 -20.28 -2.18
CA GLU A 11 -10.79 -21.54 -1.70
C GLU A 11 -9.76 -22.40 -0.97
N THR A 12 -8.55 -22.50 -1.52
CA THR A 12 -7.43 -23.15 -0.84
C THR A 12 -7.08 -22.42 0.46
N LEU A 13 -6.99 -21.09 0.50
CA LEU A 13 -6.58 -20.38 1.71
C LEU A 13 -7.67 -20.23 2.78
N ALA A 14 -8.95 -20.45 2.44
CA ALA A 14 -10.09 -20.36 3.36
C ALA A 14 -10.16 -21.55 4.36
N SER A 15 -9.09 -21.76 5.13
CA SER A 15 -9.00 -22.75 6.20
C SER A 15 -8.03 -22.28 7.26
N GLU A 16 -8.50 -22.27 8.50
CA GLU A 16 -7.71 -21.94 9.69
C GLU A 16 -6.43 -22.77 9.78
N THR A 17 -6.53 -24.10 9.59
CA THR A 17 -5.38 -24.99 9.63
C THR A 17 -4.36 -24.66 8.54
N ARG A 18 -4.80 -24.31 7.33
CA ARG A 18 -3.90 -23.96 6.23
C ARG A 18 -3.21 -22.61 6.48
N LEU A 19 -3.92 -21.63 7.02
CA LEU A 19 -3.32 -20.37 7.44
C LEU A 19 -2.32 -20.56 8.60
N ALA A 20 -2.62 -21.43 9.55
CA ALA A 20 -1.71 -21.78 10.65
C ALA A 20 -0.41 -22.42 10.11
N ILE A 21 -0.50 -23.36 9.17
CA ILE A 21 0.67 -23.96 8.49
C ILE A 21 1.54 -22.88 7.83
N LEU A 22 0.92 -21.98 7.06
CA LEU A 22 1.67 -20.88 6.41
C LEU A 22 2.28 -19.93 7.42
N GLY A 23 1.59 -19.64 8.53
CA GLY A 23 2.09 -18.83 9.65
C GLY A 23 3.34 -19.44 10.29
N VAL A 24 3.30 -20.74 10.61
CA VAL A 24 4.45 -21.45 11.19
C VAL A 24 5.66 -21.44 10.25
N LEU A 25 5.46 -21.71 8.96
CA LEU A 25 6.55 -21.64 7.97
C LEU A 25 7.06 -20.21 7.79
N TYR A 26 6.18 -19.21 7.92
CA TYR A 26 6.55 -17.80 7.88
C TYR A 26 7.42 -17.40 9.08
N ASP A 27 7.08 -17.84 10.28
CA ASP A 27 7.87 -17.62 11.48
C ASP A 27 9.22 -18.32 11.41
N ALA A 28 9.27 -19.58 10.97
CA ALA A 28 10.53 -20.27 10.72
C ALA A 28 11.43 -19.51 9.73
N HIS A 29 10.85 -18.89 8.70
CA HIS A 29 11.58 -18.01 7.80
C HIS A 29 12.01 -16.69 8.47
N ARG A 30 11.17 -16.10 9.31
CA ARG A 30 11.45 -14.83 10.00
C ARG A 30 12.56 -14.97 11.04
N ASP A 31 12.62 -16.11 11.73
CA ASP A 31 13.58 -16.41 12.79
C ASP A 31 14.91 -16.99 12.26
N HIS A 32 15.04 -17.19 10.95
CA HIS A 32 16.25 -17.72 10.34
C HIS A 32 17.25 -16.62 10.01
N ASP A 33 18.41 -16.68 10.65
CA ASP A 33 19.56 -15.84 10.34
C ASP A 33 20.41 -16.46 9.22
N GLY A 34 20.24 -15.97 7.98
CA GLY A 34 21.10 -16.36 6.86
C GLY A 34 20.43 -16.34 5.48
N PRO A 35 21.22 -16.53 4.42
CA PRO A 35 20.70 -16.71 3.07
C PRO A 35 20.09 -18.10 2.93
N GLY A 36 18.86 -18.18 2.41
CA GLY A 36 18.19 -19.45 2.15
C GLY A 36 16.68 -19.38 2.34
N GLN A 37 16.02 -20.50 2.11
CA GLN A 37 14.62 -20.69 2.47
C GLN A 37 14.56 -21.83 3.49
N PRO A 38 14.50 -21.52 4.79
CA PRO A 38 14.42 -22.54 5.81
C PRO A 38 13.10 -23.32 5.65
N GLY A 39 13.15 -24.59 5.99
CA GLY A 39 11.99 -25.46 6.00
C GLY A 39 11.89 -26.23 7.30
N LEU A 40 10.71 -26.78 7.56
CA LEU A 40 10.44 -27.61 8.72
C LEU A 40 10.13 -29.05 8.29
N PRO A 41 10.64 -30.07 9.00
CA PRO A 41 10.17 -31.44 8.86
C PRO A 41 8.66 -31.56 9.12
N TYR A 42 8.04 -32.61 8.58
CA TYR A 42 6.60 -32.87 8.74
C TYR A 42 6.13 -32.83 10.20
N THR A 43 6.84 -33.55 11.08
CA THR A 43 6.46 -33.70 12.49
C THR A 43 6.51 -32.37 13.22
N GLU A 44 7.58 -31.61 13.03
CA GLU A 44 7.78 -30.30 13.64
C GLU A 44 6.76 -29.27 13.13
N LEU A 45 6.50 -29.25 11.81
CA LEU A 45 5.48 -28.36 11.24
C LEU A 45 4.09 -28.67 11.80
N ARG A 46 3.73 -29.95 11.93
CA ARG A 46 2.44 -30.39 12.50
C ARG A 46 2.29 -29.99 13.95
N GLU A 47 3.32 -30.21 14.75
CA GLU A 47 3.33 -29.86 16.18
C GLU A 47 3.18 -28.36 16.38
N ARG A 48 3.97 -27.55 15.66
CA ARG A 48 3.88 -26.08 15.72
C ARG A 48 2.56 -25.53 15.18
N ALA A 49 1.95 -26.20 14.20
CA ALA A 49 0.64 -25.83 13.68
C ALA A 49 -0.53 -26.23 14.62
N GLY A 50 -0.25 -26.93 15.72
CA GLY A 50 -1.26 -27.29 16.72
C GLY A 50 -2.25 -28.37 16.25
N VAL A 51 -1.88 -29.21 15.28
CA VAL A 51 -2.78 -30.23 14.72
C VAL A 51 -2.44 -31.63 15.22
N THR A 52 -3.26 -32.17 16.12
CA THR A 52 -3.05 -33.50 16.71
C THR A 52 -3.29 -34.63 15.70
N ASP A 53 -4.29 -34.49 14.84
CA ASP A 53 -4.65 -35.50 13.82
C ASP A 53 -3.71 -35.44 12.61
N SER A 54 -2.93 -36.50 12.41
CA SER A 54 -1.96 -36.59 11.32
C SER A 54 -2.62 -36.70 9.94
N GLY A 55 -3.77 -37.36 9.81
CA GLY A 55 -4.49 -37.50 8.54
C GLY A 55 -5.07 -36.16 8.09
N LYS A 56 -5.71 -35.44 9.02
CA LYS A 56 -6.22 -34.09 8.78
C LYS A 56 -5.10 -33.11 8.43
N PHE A 57 -4.00 -33.15 9.17
CA PHE A 57 -2.83 -32.30 8.86
C PHE A 57 -2.27 -32.59 7.47
N ASN A 58 -2.08 -33.88 7.12
CA ASN A 58 -1.56 -34.27 5.81
C ASN A 58 -2.46 -33.78 4.67
N TYR A 59 -3.79 -33.89 4.82
CA TYR A 59 -4.75 -33.33 3.87
C TYR A 59 -4.57 -31.80 3.69
N HIS A 60 -4.51 -31.04 4.78
CA HIS A 60 -4.34 -29.59 4.67
C HIS A 60 -2.98 -29.19 4.09
N LEU A 61 -1.92 -29.94 4.40
CA LEU A 61 -0.59 -29.70 3.85
C LEU A 61 -0.51 -30.05 2.36
N SER A 62 -1.17 -31.11 1.91
CA SER A 62 -1.19 -31.47 0.49
C SER A 62 -1.90 -30.42 -0.35
N GLU A 63 -3.01 -29.85 0.14
CA GLU A 63 -3.73 -28.76 -0.54
C GLU A 63 -2.89 -27.48 -0.70
N LEU A 64 -1.90 -27.27 0.18
CA LEU A 64 -0.98 -26.13 0.10
C LEU A 64 0.27 -26.41 -0.73
N THR A 65 0.60 -27.68 -0.93
CA THR A 65 1.81 -28.08 -1.63
C THR A 65 1.70 -27.68 -3.11
N ASP A 66 2.85 -27.49 -3.75
CA ASP A 66 2.99 -26.99 -5.13
C ASP A 66 2.86 -25.48 -5.30
N GLU A 67 1.77 -24.86 -4.83
CA GLU A 67 1.57 -23.42 -5.02
C GLU A 67 2.12 -22.57 -3.86
N PHE A 68 1.75 -22.91 -2.62
CA PHE A 68 2.07 -22.09 -1.44
C PHE A 68 3.25 -22.64 -0.64
N VAL A 69 3.42 -23.96 -0.65
CA VAL A 69 4.47 -24.69 0.06
C VAL A 69 5.25 -25.57 -0.92
N GLY A 70 6.56 -25.59 -0.77
CA GLY A 70 7.46 -26.52 -1.46
C GLY A 70 7.92 -27.63 -0.54
N LYS A 71 8.26 -28.79 -1.11
CA LYS A 71 8.91 -29.88 -0.37
C LYS A 71 10.27 -30.13 -0.99
N ARG A 72 11.31 -30.12 -0.17
CA ARG A 72 12.70 -30.35 -0.60
C ARG A 72 13.45 -31.03 0.52
N ASP A 73 14.23 -32.07 0.21
CA ASP A 73 15.14 -32.71 1.17
C ASP A 73 14.46 -33.11 2.50
N GLY A 74 13.19 -33.57 2.41
CA GLY A 74 12.40 -33.99 3.58
C GLY A 74 11.75 -32.86 4.39
N VAL A 75 11.99 -31.59 4.04
CA VAL A 75 11.39 -30.42 4.71
C VAL A 75 10.39 -29.68 3.83
N TYR A 76 9.46 -28.98 4.48
CA TYR A 76 8.47 -28.12 3.87
C TYR A 76 8.91 -26.67 3.97
N ILE A 77 8.88 -25.95 2.85
CA ILE A 77 9.44 -24.62 2.67
C ILE A 77 8.35 -23.67 2.19
N LEU A 78 8.29 -22.46 2.74
CA LEU A 78 7.36 -21.44 2.30
C LEU A 78 7.73 -20.90 0.90
N ARG A 79 6.85 -21.08 -0.09
CA ARG A 79 7.04 -20.46 -1.41
C ARG A 79 6.71 -18.97 -1.37
N GLN A 80 7.17 -18.22 -2.38
CA GLN A 80 6.93 -16.79 -2.48
C GLN A 80 5.42 -16.45 -2.53
N THR A 81 4.61 -17.28 -3.18
CA THR A 81 3.14 -17.13 -3.21
C THR A 81 2.55 -17.28 -1.81
N GLY A 82 2.91 -18.34 -1.08
CA GLY A 82 2.54 -18.56 0.32
C GLY A 82 2.97 -17.42 1.23
N ARG A 83 4.22 -16.95 1.09
CA ARG A 83 4.76 -15.80 1.81
C ARG A 83 3.95 -14.53 1.55
N THR A 84 3.58 -14.28 0.30
CA THR A 84 2.79 -13.10 -0.06
C THR A 84 1.39 -13.17 0.55
N ALA A 85 0.73 -14.34 0.47
CA ALA A 85 -0.59 -14.58 1.03
C ALA A 85 -0.62 -14.35 2.55
N ILE A 86 0.27 -15.01 3.31
CA ILE A 86 0.29 -14.88 4.77
C ILE A 86 0.68 -13.47 5.21
N GLN A 87 1.56 -12.78 4.49
CA GLN A 87 1.88 -11.37 4.76
C GLN A 87 0.68 -10.44 4.57
N ILE A 88 -0.21 -10.72 3.60
CA ILE A 88 -1.44 -9.94 3.44
C ILE A 88 -2.34 -10.15 4.65
N VAL A 89 -2.51 -11.40 5.10
CA VAL A 89 -3.31 -11.74 6.29
C VAL A 89 -2.79 -10.97 7.51
N LEU A 90 -1.51 -11.17 7.86
CA LEU A 90 -0.89 -10.55 9.03
C LEU A 90 -0.90 -9.02 9.02
N ARG A 91 -0.80 -8.38 7.84
CA ARG A 91 -0.76 -6.92 7.73
C ARG A 91 -2.11 -6.26 7.68
N SER A 92 -3.15 -6.98 7.28
CA SER A 92 -4.45 -6.39 6.91
C SER A 92 -5.59 -6.82 7.81
N PHE A 93 -5.51 -8.01 8.41
CA PHE A 93 -6.58 -8.57 9.24
C PHE A 93 -6.17 -8.70 10.71
N ASP A 94 -4.89 -8.93 10.99
CA ASP A 94 -4.36 -9.04 12.37
C ASP A 94 -3.77 -7.72 12.91
N ALA A 95 -3.75 -6.67 12.09
CA ALA A 95 -3.32 -5.36 12.56
C ALA A 95 -4.49 -4.63 13.23
N ASP A 96 -4.28 -4.17 14.46
CA ASP A 96 -5.14 -3.14 15.04
C ASP A 96 -5.26 -1.96 14.06
N ASP A 97 -6.44 -1.32 13.98
CA ASP A 97 -6.62 -0.04 13.28
C ASP A 97 -6.60 1.09 14.32
N PRO A 98 -5.42 1.48 14.87
CA PRO A 98 -5.33 2.58 15.81
C PRO A 98 -5.66 3.87 15.06
N GLY A 99 -6.92 4.27 15.13
CA GLY A 99 -7.40 5.53 14.60
C GLY A 99 -7.16 6.68 15.57
N PHE A 100 -7.06 7.89 15.04
CA PHE A 100 -7.14 9.11 15.84
C PHE A 100 -7.89 10.20 15.07
N GLY A 101 -8.64 11.02 15.83
CA GLY A 101 -9.41 12.12 15.29
C GLY A 101 -8.55 13.33 14.87
N PRO A 102 -9.17 14.38 14.33
CA PRO A 102 -8.47 15.56 13.83
C PRO A 102 -7.53 16.15 14.89
N THR A 103 -6.24 16.14 14.61
CA THR A 103 -5.19 16.65 15.51
C THR A 103 -4.34 17.67 14.78
N ARG A 104 -4.13 18.84 15.39
CA ARG A 104 -3.27 19.89 14.83
C ARG A 104 -1.82 19.43 14.85
N VAL A 105 -1.10 19.70 13.77
CA VAL A 105 0.33 19.39 13.65
C VAL A 105 1.09 20.63 13.21
N ASP A 106 2.39 20.66 13.51
CA ASP A 106 3.31 21.71 13.08
C ASP A 106 3.68 21.51 11.59
N SER A 107 2.73 21.85 10.73
CA SER A 107 2.88 21.83 9.28
C SER A 107 1.89 22.80 8.66
N ASP A 108 2.32 23.43 7.56
CA ASP A 108 1.52 24.41 6.85
C ASP A 108 0.85 23.80 5.62
N CYS A 109 -0.30 24.37 5.27
CA CYS A 109 -1.02 24.05 4.07
C CYS A 109 -0.22 24.59 2.87
N PRO A 110 0.13 23.73 1.90
CA PRO A 110 0.90 24.17 0.74
C PRO A 110 0.13 25.08 -0.21
N ARG A 111 -1.19 25.24 -0.02
CA ARG A 111 -2.04 26.11 -0.83
C ARG A 111 -2.10 27.55 -0.29
N CYS A 112 -2.23 27.73 1.03
CA CYS A 112 -2.48 29.06 1.63
C CYS A 112 -1.53 29.43 2.77
N GLY A 113 -0.65 28.52 3.21
CA GLY A 113 0.31 28.77 4.29
C GLY A 113 -0.25 28.60 5.71
N ASP A 114 -1.57 28.45 5.89
CA ASP A 114 -2.16 28.23 7.22
C ASP A 114 -1.96 26.81 7.72
N GLY A 115 -2.04 26.60 9.03
CA GLY A 115 -1.84 25.29 9.66
C GLY A 115 -2.80 24.19 9.17
N VAL A 116 -2.40 22.94 9.41
CA VAL A 116 -3.20 21.75 9.06
C VAL A 116 -3.54 20.90 10.27
N THR A 117 -4.62 20.13 10.13
CA THR A 117 -4.96 19.01 11.00
C THR A 117 -4.77 17.69 10.25
N VAL A 118 -4.46 16.63 10.98
CA VAL A 118 -4.38 15.28 10.45
C VAL A 118 -5.28 14.35 11.25
N GLU A 119 -5.84 13.37 10.58
CA GLU A 119 -6.62 12.29 11.17
C GLU A 119 -6.23 10.98 10.47
N TYR A 120 -6.31 9.87 11.21
CA TYR A 120 -6.02 8.55 10.66
C TYR A 120 -7.15 7.59 10.98
N GLY A 121 -7.55 6.82 9.99
CA GLY A 121 -8.50 5.71 10.14
C GLY A 121 -8.76 5.03 8.81
N ARG A 122 -9.22 3.77 8.84
CA ARG A 122 -9.53 2.98 7.65
C ARG A 122 -8.35 2.90 6.66
N GLY A 123 -7.13 2.81 7.19
CA GLY A 123 -5.90 2.72 6.37
C GLY A 123 -5.53 4.00 5.61
N HIS A 124 -6.08 5.16 5.97
CA HIS A 124 -5.79 6.43 5.32
C HIS A 124 -5.39 7.50 6.34
N LEU A 125 -4.35 8.25 6.00
CA LEU A 125 -4.03 9.51 6.67
C LEU A 125 -4.64 10.65 5.86
N THR A 126 -5.59 11.37 6.46
CA THR A 126 -6.22 12.55 5.86
C THR A 126 -5.62 13.80 6.47
N THR A 127 -5.20 14.75 5.64
CA THR A 127 -4.69 16.06 6.06
C THR A 127 -5.65 17.14 5.58
N ARG A 128 -6.12 18.01 6.47
CA ARG A 128 -7.07 19.08 6.18
C ARG A 128 -6.50 20.44 6.57
N CYS A 129 -6.72 21.43 5.71
CA CYS A 129 -6.39 22.82 6.02
C CYS A 129 -7.46 23.41 6.94
N VAL A 130 -7.08 24.29 7.86
CA VAL A 130 -8.05 24.98 8.73
C VAL A 130 -8.79 26.13 8.02
N SER A 131 -8.25 26.68 6.94
CA SER A 131 -8.76 27.95 6.36
C SER A 131 -9.22 27.88 4.91
N CYS A 132 -8.50 27.17 4.04
CA CYS A 132 -8.84 27.13 2.60
C CYS A 132 -9.61 25.86 2.21
N THR A 133 -10.08 25.81 0.96
CA THR A 133 -10.86 24.69 0.41
C THR A 133 -10.06 23.40 0.15
N GLY A 134 -8.75 23.37 0.43
CA GLY A 134 -7.89 22.20 0.25
C GLY A 134 -7.30 22.07 -1.16
N LEU A 135 -6.72 20.91 -1.48
CA LEU A 135 -6.16 20.61 -2.81
C LEU A 135 -6.87 19.46 -3.52
N VAL A 136 -7.63 18.66 -2.79
CA VAL A 136 -8.29 17.46 -3.31
C VAL A 136 -9.79 17.58 -3.07
N ALA A 137 -10.57 17.17 -4.06
CA ALA A 137 -12.01 17.07 -3.97
C ALA A 137 -12.49 15.83 -4.73
N GLY A 138 -13.59 15.25 -4.27
CA GLY A 138 -14.19 14.05 -4.85
C GLY A 138 -15.19 13.42 -3.90
N THR A 139 -15.95 12.45 -4.39
CA THR A 139 -16.91 11.70 -3.58
C THR A 139 -16.18 11.03 -2.41
N GLY A 140 -16.68 11.25 -1.19
CA GLY A 140 -16.09 10.70 0.03
C GLY A 140 -14.81 11.41 0.53
N ILE A 141 -14.42 12.53 -0.09
CA ILE A 141 -13.30 13.36 0.38
C ILE A 141 -13.86 14.57 1.13
N PRO A 142 -13.58 14.72 2.44
CA PRO A 142 -14.05 15.87 3.20
C PRO A 142 -13.58 17.21 2.63
N GLU A 143 -14.31 18.28 2.91
CA GLU A 143 -13.87 19.63 2.56
C GLU A 143 -12.50 19.95 3.19
N ARG A 144 -11.79 20.88 2.56
CA ARG A 144 -10.49 21.38 3.02
C ARG A 144 -9.38 20.33 2.99
N THR A 145 -9.62 19.17 2.39
CA THR A 145 -8.61 18.10 2.25
C THR A 145 -7.44 18.54 1.38
N VAL A 146 -6.25 18.56 1.98
CA VAL A 146 -4.97 18.81 1.33
C VAL A 146 -4.43 17.52 0.72
N SER A 147 -4.57 16.40 1.43
CA SER A 147 -4.16 15.08 0.95
C SER A 147 -4.89 13.97 1.70
N GLN A 148 -5.11 12.85 1.04
CA GLN A 148 -5.53 11.60 1.64
C GLN A 148 -4.58 10.52 1.14
N LEU A 149 -3.75 9.98 2.04
CA LEU A 149 -2.66 9.07 1.68
C LEU A 149 -2.93 7.67 2.25
N PRO A 150 -2.87 6.61 1.42
CA PRO A 150 -2.98 5.25 1.92
C PRO A 150 -1.76 4.92 2.78
N PHE A 151 -2.01 4.44 3.99
CA PHE A 151 -0.97 4.10 4.95
C PHE A 151 -1.38 2.83 5.72
N PRO A 152 -0.54 1.76 5.74
CA PRO A 152 -0.93 0.51 6.36
C PRO A 152 -1.14 0.63 7.89
N PRO A 153 -2.18 0.00 8.47
CA PRO A 153 -2.44 0.01 9.92
C PRO A 153 -1.25 -0.49 10.75
N ALA A 154 -0.57 -1.54 10.29
CA ALA A 154 0.63 -2.07 10.92
C ALA A 154 1.77 -1.03 11.06
N GLY A 155 1.80 -0.01 10.21
CA GLY A 155 2.75 1.10 10.33
C GLY A 155 2.24 2.27 11.16
N ALA A 156 0.94 2.33 11.43
CA ALA A 156 0.28 3.45 12.08
C ALA A 156 0.53 3.43 13.60
N GLY A 157 0.28 2.29 14.27
CA GLY A 157 0.72 1.96 15.64
C GLY A 157 0.69 3.10 16.68
N ALA A 158 1.43 2.93 17.78
CA ALA A 158 1.61 3.98 18.80
C ALA A 158 2.57 5.10 18.31
N ARG A 159 2.22 5.78 17.22
CA ARG A 159 3.00 6.89 16.65
C ARG A 159 2.27 8.21 16.85
N THR A 160 3.04 9.29 17.01
CA THR A 160 2.48 10.64 17.07
C THR A 160 1.91 11.05 15.71
N PRO A 161 0.85 11.88 15.66
CA PRO A 161 0.26 12.37 14.41
C PRO A 161 1.30 13.01 13.45
N THR A 162 2.21 13.84 13.98
CA THR A 162 3.31 14.44 13.19
C THR A 162 4.26 13.40 12.61
N THR A 163 4.58 12.35 13.37
CA THR A 163 5.43 11.25 12.89
C THR A 163 4.73 10.50 11.76
N LEU A 164 3.44 10.22 11.91
CA LEU A 164 2.67 9.51 10.90
C LEU A 164 2.55 10.31 9.60
N LEU A 165 2.29 11.62 9.70
CA LEU A 165 2.30 12.54 8.54
C LEU A 165 3.60 12.48 7.76
N ARG A 166 4.74 12.61 8.46
CA ARG A 166 6.05 12.54 7.84
C ARG A 166 6.30 11.18 7.15
N LEU A 167 5.90 10.08 7.77
CA LEU A 167 6.10 8.74 7.20
C LEU A 167 5.21 8.50 5.99
N ALA A 168 3.97 8.96 6.01
CA ALA A 168 3.05 8.87 4.88
C ALA A 168 3.59 9.63 3.66
N HIS A 169 4.09 10.85 3.86
CA HIS A 169 4.72 11.63 2.78
C HIS A 169 5.98 10.94 2.24
N ARG A 170 6.88 10.43 3.11
CA ARG A 170 8.06 9.68 2.67
C ARG A 170 7.69 8.43 1.87
N ARG A 171 6.62 7.73 2.24
CA ARG A 171 6.11 6.57 1.49
C ARG A 171 5.61 6.99 0.11
N LEU A 172 4.83 8.07 0.03
CA LEU A 172 4.36 8.63 -1.24
C LEU A 172 5.54 9.04 -2.14
N GLU A 173 6.52 9.74 -1.59
CA GLU A 173 7.72 10.16 -2.33
C GLU A 173 8.46 8.96 -2.92
N ARG A 174 8.65 7.88 -2.15
CA ARG A 174 9.28 6.65 -2.65
C ARG A 174 8.49 6.01 -3.79
N GLN A 175 7.16 5.98 -3.68
CA GLN A 175 6.30 5.49 -4.76
C GLN A 175 6.41 6.35 -6.02
N CYS A 176 6.41 7.67 -5.87
CA CYS A 176 6.61 8.61 -6.99
C CYS A 176 7.97 8.41 -7.64
N ARG A 177 9.04 8.24 -6.85
CA ARG A 177 10.39 7.94 -7.37
C ARG A 177 10.41 6.64 -8.17
N SER A 178 9.83 5.56 -7.64
CA SER A 178 9.73 4.28 -8.37
C SER A 178 9.05 4.46 -9.74
N MET A 179 7.90 5.13 -9.77
CA MET A 179 7.15 5.34 -11.02
C MET A 179 7.84 6.31 -11.99
N THR A 180 8.55 7.32 -11.48
CA THR A 180 9.34 8.22 -12.33
C THR A 180 10.53 7.49 -12.95
N SER A 181 11.07 6.48 -12.28
CA SER A 181 12.08 5.56 -12.80
C SER A 181 11.52 4.43 -13.68
N GLY A 182 10.24 4.42 -14.02
CA GLY A 182 9.67 3.42 -14.93
C GLY A 182 9.15 2.14 -14.27
N VAL A 183 9.19 2.02 -12.94
CA VAL A 183 8.79 0.80 -12.22
C VAL A 183 7.59 1.03 -11.30
N CYS A 184 6.55 0.22 -11.44
CA CYS A 184 5.35 0.29 -10.59
C CYS A 184 5.68 -0.19 -9.17
N PRO A 185 5.48 0.64 -8.12
CA PRO A 185 5.81 0.27 -6.74
C PRO A 185 4.86 -0.80 -6.15
N ARG A 186 3.82 -1.23 -6.88
CA ARG A 186 2.88 -2.27 -6.44
C ARG A 186 3.17 -3.63 -7.03
N CYS A 187 3.34 -3.72 -8.35
CA CYS A 187 3.53 -4.99 -9.05
C CYS A 187 4.92 -5.17 -9.67
N GLY A 188 5.79 -4.15 -9.64
CA GLY A 188 7.10 -4.18 -10.30
C GLY A 188 7.04 -4.05 -11.83
N GLY A 189 5.85 -4.01 -12.43
CA GLY A 189 5.68 -3.85 -13.87
C GLY A 189 6.10 -2.47 -14.39
N GLU A 190 6.27 -2.38 -15.71
CA GLU A 190 6.65 -1.14 -16.38
C GLU A 190 5.58 -0.04 -16.25
N THR A 191 6.02 1.20 -16.10
CA THR A 191 5.15 2.37 -16.06
C THR A 191 5.41 3.29 -17.24
N THR A 192 4.33 3.78 -17.83
CA THR A 192 4.38 4.77 -18.90
C THR A 192 3.88 6.12 -18.37
N ALA A 193 4.40 7.21 -18.91
CA ALA A 193 3.98 8.56 -18.58
C ALA A 193 3.25 9.19 -19.77
N ARG A 194 2.14 9.85 -19.50
CA ARG A 194 1.48 10.73 -20.46
C ARG A 194 1.35 12.12 -19.85
N LEU A 195 1.71 13.12 -20.65
CA LEU A 195 1.43 14.50 -20.34
C LEU A 195 -0.03 14.75 -20.70
N LEU A 196 -0.82 15.19 -19.72
CA LEU A 196 -2.18 15.63 -19.96
C LEU A 196 -2.17 17.16 -19.99
N ALA A 197 -2.38 17.70 -21.17
CA ALA A 197 -2.75 19.10 -21.34
C ALA A 197 -4.26 19.23 -21.09
N CYS A 198 -4.68 20.33 -20.46
CA CYS A 198 -6.08 20.72 -20.47
C CYS A 198 -6.40 21.34 -21.84
N GLY A 199 -7.63 21.20 -22.35
CA GLY A 199 -8.06 21.76 -23.64
C GLY A 199 -7.82 23.26 -23.78
N ASP A 200 -7.92 24.03 -22.68
CA ASP A 200 -7.59 25.47 -22.65
C ASP A 200 -6.10 25.78 -22.85
N HIS A 201 -5.22 24.78 -22.70
CA HIS A 201 -3.76 24.92 -22.75
C HIS A 201 -3.11 24.38 -24.02
N GLU A 202 -3.87 23.79 -24.95
CA GLU A 202 -3.34 23.30 -26.25
C GLU A 202 -2.71 24.40 -27.11
N ARG A 203 -3.04 25.69 -26.86
CA ARG A 203 -2.54 26.83 -27.65
C ARG A 203 -1.33 27.56 -27.06
N ARG A 204 -0.84 27.22 -25.86
CA ARG A 204 0.23 27.99 -25.17
C ARG A 204 1.33 27.17 -24.46
N GLY A 205 1.37 25.84 -24.65
CA GLY A 205 2.54 25.04 -24.28
C GLY A 205 2.84 24.93 -22.77
N CYS A 206 1.83 24.96 -21.90
CA CYS A 206 2.02 24.75 -20.46
C CYS A 206 1.44 23.40 -20.01
N VAL A 207 2.30 22.48 -19.60
CA VAL A 207 1.95 21.12 -19.16
C VAL A 207 1.61 21.13 -17.68
N ARG A 208 0.37 20.76 -17.31
CA ARG A 208 -0.11 20.83 -15.92
C ARG A 208 -0.11 19.50 -15.17
N ARG A 209 -0.11 18.35 -15.84
CA ARG A 209 -0.21 17.05 -15.16
C ARG A 209 0.55 15.95 -15.90
N VAL A 210 1.46 15.28 -15.19
CA VAL A 210 2.04 14.01 -15.66
C VAL A 210 1.27 12.89 -15.00
N GLY A 211 0.50 12.15 -15.79
CA GLY A 211 -0.16 10.92 -15.34
C GLY A 211 0.74 9.73 -15.67
N ARG A 212 1.15 8.98 -14.64
CA ARG A 212 1.86 7.71 -14.84
C ARG A 212 0.93 6.54 -14.54
N HIS A 213 0.93 5.56 -15.44
CA HIS A 213 -0.01 4.45 -15.38
C HIS A 213 0.73 3.11 -15.51
N CYS A 214 0.31 2.14 -14.72
CA CYS A 214 0.66 0.73 -14.88
C CYS A 214 -0.55 0.00 -15.47
N ARG A 215 -0.34 -0.79 -16.53
CA ARG A 215 -1.40 -1.56 -17.19
C ARG A 215 -2.07 -2.59 -16.26
N GLN A 216 -1.31 -3.13 -15.30
CA GLN A 216 -1.78 -4.14 -14.34
C GLN A 216 -2.40 -3.51 -13.08
N SER A 217 -2.33 -2.19 -12.90
CA SER A 217 -2.89 -1.51 -11.73
C SER A 217 -3.36 -0.09 -12.10
N PRO A 218 -4.46 0.04 -12.88
CA PRO A 218 -4.91 1.32 -13.44
C PRO A 218 -5.23 2.39 -12.38
N ASN A 219 -5.68 1.98 -11.18
CA ASN A 219 -5.96 2.89 -10.05
C ASN A 219 -4.70 3.33 -9.27
N SER A 220 -3.49 2.97 -9.71
CA SER A 220 -2.23 3.40 -9.07
C SER A 220 -1.71 4.72 -9.61
N ALA A 221 -2.52 5.47 -10.36
CA ALA A 221 -2.14 6.74 -10.93
C ALA A 221 -1.77 7.72 -9.81
N VAL A 222 -0.48 8.04 -9.68
CA VAL A 222 -0.09 9.29 -9.03
C VAL A 222 -0.12 10.35 -10.12
N GLY A 223 -1.13 11.23 -10.05
CA GLY A 223 -1.05 12.50 -10.73
C GLY A 223 -0.03 13.37 -10.01
N SER A 224 1.18 13.48 -10.54
CA SER A 224 2.05 14.58 -10.14
C SER A 224 1.57 15.83 -10.89
N VAL A 225 1.02 16.80 -10.17
CA VAL A 225 1.27 18.20 -10.53
C VAL A 225 2.77 18.37 -10.36
N ALA A 226 3.48 18.82 -11.39
CA ALA A 226 4.94 18.90 -11.38
C ALA A 226 5.44 19.55 -10.08
N THR A 227 5.92 18.75 -9.14
CA THR A 227 6.51 19.18 -7.86
C THR A 227 8.01 19.47 -8.01
N SER A 228 8.52 19.56 -9.23
CA SER A 228 9.86 20.07 -9.51
C SER A 228 9.89 21.59 -9.31
N GLY A 229 9.90 22.05 -8.05
CA GLY A 229 9.93 23.48 -7.74
C GLY A 229 9.57 23.90 -6.32
N TRP A 230 9.67 23.03 -5.29
CA TRP A 230 9.36 23.38 -3.90
C TRP A 230 10.36 24.36 -3.23
N ARG A 231 11.32 24.90 -3.98
CA ARG A 231 12.14 26.06 -3.60
C ARG A 231 12.28 27.02 -4.78
N ARG A 232 11.23 27.80 -5.09
CA ARG A 232 11.32 29.24 -5.47
C ARG A 232 9.94 29.78 -5.90
N ARG A 233 9.57 30.87 -5.21
CA ARG A 233 8.77 32.04 -5.62
C ARG A 233 7.25 31.91 -5.79
N ARG A 234 6.58 32.62 -4.87
CA ARG A 234 5.49 33.61 -5.09
C ARG A 234 5.26 33.94 -6.57
N SER A 235 4.35 33.24 -7.24
CA SER A 235 3.73 33.68 -8.51
C SER A 235 2.54 32.81 -8.97
N LEU A 236 2.12 31.79 -8.23
CA LEU A 236 1.10 30.84 -8.71
C LEU A 236 -0.36 31.25 -8.41
N GLU A 237 -0.58 32.33 -7.66
CA GLU A 237 -1.91 32.74 -7.19
C GLU A 237 -2.86 33.19 -8.30
N ARG A 238 -2.39 33.66 -9.46
CA ARG A 238 -3.28 34.18 -10.52
C ARG A 238 -3.80 33.17 -11.52
N THR A 239 -3.32 31.91 -11.49
CA THR A 239 -3.68 30.91 -12.51
C THR A 239 -4.72 29.88 -12.06
N HIS A 240 -5.20 29.95 -10.81
CA HIS A 240 -6.15 28.98 -10.27
C HIS A 240 -7.62 29.39 -10.43
N GLU A 241 -7.91 30.68 -10.63
CA GLU A 241 -9.29 31.20 -10.68
C GLU A 241 -10.02 30.98 -12.01
N ARG A 242 -9.34 30.55 -13.09
CA ARG A 242 -9.94 30.42 -14.43
C ARG A 242 -10.25 28.99 -14.88
N CYS A 243 -9.86 27.96 -14.14
CA CYS A 243 -10.36 26.61 -14.40
C CYS A 243 -11.62 26.42 -13.56
N GLY A 244 -12.78 26.66 -14.17
CA GLY A 244 -14.04 26.15 -13.64
C GLY A 244 -13.89 24.66 -13.33
N ARG A 245 -14.30 24.27 -12.12
CA ARG A 245 -14.60 22.87 -11.80
C ARG A 245 -15.67 22.37 -12.79
N PRO A 246 -15.73 21.05 -13.08
CA PRO A 246 -16.71 20.51 -14.02
C PRO A 246 -18.13 20.98 -13.73
#